data_AF-A0AAW0N2T9-F1
#
_entry.id   AF-A0AAW0N2T9-F1
#
_cell.length_a   1.000
_cell.length_b   1.000
_cell.length_c   1.000
_cell.angle_alpha   90.00
_cell.angle_beta   90.00
_cell.angle_gamma   90.00
#
_symmetry.space_group_name_H-M   'P 1'
#
loop_
_entity.id
_entity.type
_entity.pdbx_description
1 polymer ?
#
loop_
_entity_poly.entity_id
_entity_poly.type
_entity_poly.pdbx_seq_one_letter_code
_entity_poly.pdbx_strand_id
1 'polypeptide(L)'
;MIRVTNAKASEAASGGFHRSTKLEPIDELFMFLMYLSVGLLPQDLAARFRVHRSTVSRIIATWTNFLYQLLGKKRLWLPREVVRSLLPPVFAEFSDTQVVLDCTEIYCQTPTDLLLQSELYSKYKSHTTLKAMIGMAPHGAITFVSSLYAGSMSDREIFKQSGIISVLQPDMAVMVDKGFLIDNLAPCKVYRPAYLSGRTQMSRQDVLQTQTIARLRVHVERCIRRVKENKLFDRVVPVSVCGSIDELFNVACFLVNYQNGPLVKAWAT
;
A
#
# COMPACT_ATOMS: atom_id res chain seq x y z
N MET A 1 -48.98 -73.14 -2.77
CA MET A 1 -49.04 -71.81 -3.42
C MET A 1 -48.41 -70.81 -2.46
N ILE A 2 -47.71 -69.81 -2.99
CA ILE A 2 -46.90 -68.76 -2.33
C ILE A 2 -45.41 -69.07 -2.25
N ARG A 3 -44.69 -68.40 -3.14
CA ARG A 3 -43.24 -68.35 -3.36
C ARG A 3 -42.78 -67.02 -2.76
N VAL A 4 -41.83 -67.03 -1.84
CA VAL A 4 -41.17 -65.79 -1.37
C VAL A 4 -39.67 -65.96 -1.58
N THR A 5 -39.16 -65.21 -2.55
CA THR A 5 -37.74 -65.11 -2.92
C THR A 5 -37.05 -64.11 -2.02
N ASN A 6 -35.97 -64.51 -1.34
CA ASN A 6 -35.05 -63.61 -0.66
C ASN A 6 -34.25 -62.82 -1.71
N ALA A 7 -34.44 -61.50 -1.73
CA ALA A 7 -33.64 -60.57 -2.51
C ALA A 7 -32.35 -60.23 -1.75
N LYS A 8 -31.22 -60.32 -2.46
CA LYS A 8 -29.89 -59.89 -1.99
C LYS A 8 -29.90 -58.40 -1.66
N ALA A 9 -29.38 -58.04 -0.49
CA ALA A 9 -29.03 -56.66 -0.16
C ALA A 9 -27.87 -56.20 -1.05
N SER A 10 -28.09 -55.15 -1.84
CA SER A 10 -27.02 -54.40 -2.49
C SER A 10 -26.43 -53.42 -1.46
N GLU A 11 -25.15 -53.60 -1.13
CA GLU A 11 -24.35 -52.59 -0.44
C GLU A 11 -24.23 -51.36 -1.34
N ALA A 12 -25.07 -50.36 -1.08
CA ALA A 12 -24.79 -49.01 -1.52
C ALA A 12 -23.71 -48.45 -0.60
N ALA A 13 -22.49 -48.37 -1.10
CA ALA A 13 -21.43 -47.60 -0.46
C ALA A 13 -21.88 -46.13 -0.37
N SER A 14 -22.47 -45.76 0.77
CA SER A 14 -22.71 -44.37 1.14
C SER A 14 -21.36 -43.77 1.54
N GLY A 15 -20.53 -43.48 0.54
CA GLY A 15 -19.42 -42.55 0.65
C GLY A 15 -19.98 -41.15 0.89
N GLY A 16 -20.41 -40.88 2.12
CA GLY A 16 -20.72 -39.54 2.58
C GLY A 16 -19.43 -38.74 2.53
N PHE A 17 -19.23 -38.01 1.44
CA PHE A 17 -18.31 -36.88 1.45
C PHE A 17 -18.86 -35.88 2.46
N HIS A 18 -18.39 -35.97 3.71
CA HIS A 18 -18.35 -34.81 4.58
C HIS A 18 -17.48 -33.78 3.86
N ARG A 19 -18.07 -32.93 3.03
CA ARG A 19 -17.42 -31.71 2.58
C ARG A 19 -17.18 -30.90 3.85
N SER A 20 -15.95 -30.93 4.35
CA SER A 20 -15.46 -29.91 5.27
C SER A 20 -15.81 -28.57 4.64
N THR A 21 -16.74 -27.84 5.23
CA THR A 21 -17.33 -26.61 4.69
C THR A 21 -16.41 -25.40 4.86
N LYS A 22 -15.14 -25.63 5.21
CA LYS A 22 -14.16 -24.60 5.49
C LYS A 22 -12.97 -24.77 4.56
N LEU A 23 -12.64 -23.70 3.84
CA LEU A 23 -11.40 -23.61 3.07
C LEU A 23 -10.22 -23.73 4.04
N GLU A 24 -9.14 -24.37 3.59
CA GLU A 24 -7.91 -24.39 4.36
C GLU A 24 -7.32 -22.98 4.46
N PRO A 25 -6.64 -22.59 5.55
CA PRO A 25 -6.08 -21.24 5.70
C PRO A 25 -5.17 -20.81 4.55
N ILE A 26 -4.47 -21.76 3.92
CA ILE A 26 -3.63 -21.49 2.75
C ILE A 26 -4.45 -21.08 1.52
N ASP A 27 -5.62 -21.69 1.33
CA ASP A 27 -6.54 -21.36 0.23
C ASP A 27 -7.26 -20.04 0.50
N GLU A 28 -7.60 -19.77 1.75
CA GLU A 28 -8.15 -18.48 2.17
C GLU A 28 -7.14 -17.34 1.93
N LEU A 29 -5.87 -17.54 2.32
CA LEU A 29 -4.78 -16.59 2.03
C LEU A 29 -4.57 -16.42 0.53
N PHE A 30 -4.58 -17.51 -0.24
CA PHE A 30 -4.46 -17.45 -1.69
C PHE A 30 -5.61 -16.66 -2.31
N MET A 31 -6.86 -16.87 -1.87
CA MET A 31 -8.02 -16.07 -2.28
C MET A 31 -7.83 -14.59 -1.98
N PHE A 32 -7.36 -14.25 -0.78
CA PHE A 32 -7.07 -12.88 -0.39
C PHE A 32 -5.98 -12.24 -1.28
N LEU A 33 -4.89 -12.96 -1.56
CA LEU A 33 -3.83 -12.47 -2.44
C LEU A 33 -4.33 -12.31 -3.88
N MET A 34 -5.17 -13.21 -4.40
CA MET A 34 -5.80 -13.05 -5.71
C MET A 34 -6.70 -11.80 -5.75
N TYR A 35 -7.47 -11.57 -4.69
CA TYR A 35 -8.29 -10.38 -4.55
C TYR A 35 -7.45 -9.10 -4.61
N LEU A 36 -6.35 -9.06 -3.86
CA LEU A 36 -5.45 -7.91 -3.79
C LEU A 36 -4.66 -7.69 -5.10
N SER A 37 -3.97 -8.74 -5.56
CA SER A 37 -3.01 -8.66 -6.66
C SER A 37 -3.68 -8.55 -8.03
N VAL A 38 -4.82 -9.22 -8.24
CA VAL A 38 -5.53 -9.26 -9.53
C VAL A 38 -6.78 -8.37 -9.54
N GLY A 39 -7.31 -7.99 -8.37
CA GLY A 39 -8.52 -7.17 -8.28
C GLY A 39 -9.77 -7.89 -8.75
N LEU A 40 -9.87 -9.20 -8.48
CA LEU A 40 -11.03 -10.01 -8.87
C LEU A 40 -12.29 -9.63 -8.07
N LEU A 41 -13.45 -9.72 -8.72
CA LEU A 41 -14.72 -9.46 -8.04
C LEU A 41 -15.04 -10.60 -7.07
N PRO A 42 -15.75 -10.33 -5.96
CA PRO A 42 -16.16 -11.38 -5.02
C PRO A 42 -16.96 -12.52 -5.66
N GLN A 43 -17.72 -12.23 -6.73
CA GLN A 43 -18.45 -13.24 -7.52
C GLN A 43 -17.50 -14.20 -8.25
N ASP A 44 -16.41 -13.68 -8.83
CA ASP A 44 -15.42 -14.50 -9.53
C ASP A 44 -14.67 -15.40 -8.56
N LEU A 45 -14.29 -14.87 -7.40
CA LEU A 45 -13.65 -15.63 -6.33
C LEU A 45 -14.59 -16.72 -5.80
N ALA A 46 -15.87 -16.41 -5.62
CA ALA A 46 -16.88 -17.39 -5.18
C ALA A 46 -16.96 -18.58 -6.14
N ALA A 47 -16.99 -18.31 -7.46
CA ALA A 47 -16.99 -19.33 -8.49
C ALA A 47 -15.71 -20.17 -8.49
N ARG A 48 -14.53 -19.53 -8.42
CA ARG A 48 -13.22 -20.20 -8.45
C ARG A 48 -13.00 -21.14 -7.27
N PHE A 49 -13.36 -20.70 -6.07
CA PHE A 49 -13.17 -21.47 -4.84
C PHE A 49 -14.39 -22.30 -4.45
N ARG A 50 -15.46 -22.29 -5.28
CA ARG A 50 -16.71 -23.03 -5.05
C ARG A 50 -17.32 -22.77 -3.68
N VAL A 51 -17.29 -21.51 -3.25
CA VAL A 51 -17.88 -21.03 -2.00
C VAL A 51 -18.92 -19.96 -2.27
N HIS A 52 -19.77 -19.68 -1.28
CA HIS A 52 -20.73 -18.59 -1.40
C HIS A 52 -20.04 -17.22 -1.35
N ARG A 53 -20.59 -16.21 -2.03
CA ARG A 53 -20.07 -14.82 -2.04
C ARG A 53 -19.89 -14.25 -0.62
N SER A 54 -20.79 -14.57 0.31
CA SER A 54 -20.66 -14.14 1.71
C SER A 54 -19.46 -14.77 2.43
N THR A 55 -19.03 -15.97 2.03
CA THR A 55 -17.81 -16.60 2.55
C THR A 55 -16.58 -15.86 2.03
N VAL A 56 -16.56 -15.49 0.75
CA VAL A 56 -15.48 -14.65 0.17
C VAL A 56 -15.36 -13.32 0.92
N SER A 57 -16.47 -12.60 1.12
CA SER A 57 -16.45 -11.32 1.86
C SER A 57 -15.92 -11.47 3.28
N ARG A 58 -16.30 -12.54 3.99
CA ARG A 58 -15.77 -12.83 5.34
C ARG A 58 -14.28 -13.13 5.30
N ILE A 59 -13.82 -13.97 4.36
CA ILE A 59 -12.39 -14.31 4.20
C ILE A 59 -11.58 -13.03 3.95
N ILE A 60 -12.00 -12.19 3.00
CA ILE A 60 -11.30 -10.93 2.71
C ILE A 60 -11.22 -10.07 3.96
N ALA A 61 -12.34 -9.83 4.65
CA ALA A 61 -12.35 -9.02 5.87
C ALA A 61 -11.48 -9.62 6.99
N THR A 62 -11.52 -10.94 7.19
CA THR A 62 -10.71 -11.62 8.21
C THR A 62 -9.22 -11.49 7.91
N TRP A 63 -8.79 -11.76 6.66
CA TRP A 63 -7.38 -11.66 6.27
C TRP A 63 -6.88 -10.23 6.23
N THR A 64 -7.68 -9.25 5.80
CA THR A 64 -7.36 -7.83 5.91
C THR A 64 -7.06 -7.46 7.36
N ASN A 65 -7.98 -7.76 8.28
CA ASN A 65 -7.81 -7.41 9.70
C ASN A 65 -6.63 -8.15 10.34
N PHE A 66 -6.50 -9.45 10.04
CA PHE A 66 -5.43 -10.27 10.58
C PHE A 66 -4.05 -9.76 10.11
N LEU A 67 -3.86 -9.53 8.82
CA LEU A 67 -2.60 -9.03 8.27
C LEU A 67 -2.34 -7.60 8.70
N TYR A 68 -3.36 -6.74 8.76
CA TYR A 68 -3.20 -5.36 9.24
C TYR A 68 -2.71 -5.34 10.69
N GLN A 69 -3.30 -6.16 11.57
CA GLN A 69 -2.83 -6.26 12.95
C GLN A 69 -1.47 -6.95 13.06
N LEU A 70 -1.23 -8.03 12.33
CA LEU A 70 0.01 -8.80 12.40
C LEU A 70 1.20 -7.97 11.89
N LEU A 71 1.05 -7.33 10.75
CA LEU A 71 2.09 -6.55 10.08
C LEU A 71 2.17 -5.13 10.66
N GLY A 72 1.05 -4.53 11.06
CA GLY A 72 1.00 -3.20 11.70
C GLY A 72 1.51 -3.20 13.15
N LYS A 73 1.46 -4.35 13.86
CA LYS A 73 2.16 -4.51 15.16
C LYS A 73 3.69 -4.49 15.00
N LYS A 74 4.23 -4.77 13.81
CA LYS A 74 5.67 -4.60 13.58
C LYS A 74 5.97 -3.10 13.54
N ARG A 75 7.06 -2.68 14.19
CA ARG A 75 7.55 -1.29 14.08
C ARG A 75 8.00 -1.06 12.64
N LEU A 76 7.10 -0.52 11.81
CA LEU A 76 7.44 -0.10 10.45
C LEU A 76 8.47 1.02 10.49
N TRP A 77 8.34 1.93 11.46
CA TRP A 77 9.33 2.96 11.69
C TRP A 77 10.62 2.34 12.24
N LEU A 78 11.67 2.37 11.43
CA LEU A 78 12.97 1.83 11.78
C LEU A 78 13.78 2.83 12.61
N PRO A 79 14.50 2.38 13.65
CA PRO A 79 15.45 3.24 14.34
C PRO A 79 16.50 3.80 13.38
N ARG A 80 16.98 5.00 13.66
CA ARG A 80 17.95 5.72 12.82
C ARG A 80 19.23 4.94 12.62
N GLU A 81 19.68 4.25 13.66
CA GLU A 81 20.91 3.44 13.68
C GLU A 81 20.79 2.31 12.66
N VAL A 82 19.61 1.68 12.56
CA VAL A 82 19.32 0.63 11.59
C VAL A 82 19.33 1.22 10.18
N VAL A 83 18.62 2.34 9.96
CA VAL A 83 18.59 3.00 8.65
C VAL A 83 19.99 3.39 8.17
N ARG A 84 20.82 3.92 9.07
CA ARG A 84 22.22 4.28 8.79
C ARG A 84 23.09 3.07 8.49
N SER A 85 22.93 1.97 9.25
CA SER A 85 23.70 0.74 9.01
C SER A 85 23.42 0.11 7.64
N LEU A 86 22.21 0.35 7.10
CA LEU A 86 21.77 -0.14 5.79
C LEU A 86 21.85 0.94 4.70
N LEU A 87 22.47 2.09 4.99
CA LEU A 87 22.47 3.22 4.07
C LEU A 87 23.18 2.86 2.76
N PRO A 88 22.49 2.92 1.60
CA PRO A 88 23.12 2.62 0.33
C PRO A 88 24.11 3.73 -0.08
N PRO A 89 25.18 3.40 -0.83
CA PRO A 89 26.16 4.40 -1.29
C PRO A 89 25.54 5.56 -2.09
N VAL A 90 24.43 5.32 -2.78
CA VAL A 90 23.73 6.35 -3.56
C VAL A 90 23.18 7.49 -2.69
N PHE A 91 22.96 7.22 -1.39
CA PHE A 91 22.50 8.20 -0.40
C PHE A 91 23.66 8.78 0.44
N ALA A 92 24.92 8.54 0.09
CA ALA A 92 26.07 9.00 0.89
C ALA A 92 26.09 10.53 1.12
N GLU A 93 25.73 11.31 0.09
CA GLU A 93 25.60 12.78 0.19
C GLU A 93 24.43 13.24 1.07
N PHE A 94 23.49 12.35 1.38
CA PHE A 94 22.26 12.58 2.14
C PHE A 94 22.14 11.57 3.30
N SER A 95 23.25 11.33 4.00
CA SER A 95 23.39 10.23 4.99
C SER A 95 22.56 10.36 6.26
N ASP A 96 21.98 11.53 6.49
CA ASP A 96 21.00 11.82 7.54
C ASP A 96 19.55 11.56 7.12
N THR A 97 19.30 11.19 5.85
CA THR A 97 17.95 10.86 5.35
C THR A 97 17.38 9.66 6.09
N GLN A 98 16.32 9.88 6.85
CA GLN A 98 15.58 8.84 7.55
C GLN A 98 14.49 8.24 6.64
N VAL A 99 13.81 9.10 5.87
CA VAL A 99 12.68 8.69 5.04
C VAL A 99 12.57 9.57 3.80
N VAL A 100 12.26 8.95 2.67
CA VAL A 100 11.84 9.59 1.42
C VAL A 100 10.33 9.48 1.36
N LEU A 101 9.62 10.61 1.35
CA LEU A 101 8.16 10.65 1.36
C LEU A 101 7.64 11.02 -0.03
N ASP A 102 6.56 10.36 -0.42
CA ASP A 102 5.78 10.73 -1.60
C ASP A 102 4.31 10.37 -1.40
N CYS A 103 3.44 11.12 -2.05
CA CYS A 103 1.99 10.88 -2.02
C CYS A 103 1.58 10.07 -3.24
N THR A 104 0.60 9.19 -3.06
CA THR A 104 0.00 8.44 -4.16
C THR A 104 -1.51 8.48 -4.08
N GLU A 105 -2.14 8.53 -5.25
CA GLU A 105 -3.60 8.55 -5.37
C GLU A 105 -4.10 7.21 -5.92
N ILE A 106 -5.18 6.69 -5.32
CA ILE A 106 -5.93 5.52 -5.79
C ILE A 106 -7.28 5.99 -6.33
N TYR A 107 -7.71 5.43 -7.46
CA TYR A 107 -8.99 5.78 -8.08
C TYR A 107 -10.13 5.13 -7.30
N CYS A 108 -11.18 5.89 -7.03
CA CYS A 108 -12.37 5.39 -6.34
C CYS A 108 -13.61 5.72 -7.15
N GLN A 109 -14.62 4.85 -7.06
CA GLN A 109 -15.89 5.11 -7.69
C GLN A 109 -16.49 6.40 -7.14
N THR A 110 -16.97 7.26 -8.03
CA THR A 110 -17.58 8.54 -7.68
C THR A 110 -18.81 8.31 -6.80
N PRO A 111 -18.85 8.86 -5.59
CA PRO A 111 -20.05 8.82 -4.75
C PRO A 111 -21.21 9.54 -5.44
N THR A 112 -22.43 9.10 -5.17
CA THR A 112 -23.65 9.79 -5.64
C THR A 112 -23.88 11.10 -4.87
N ASP A 113 -23.32 11.21 -3.66
CA ASP A 113 -23.37 12.43 -2.85
C ASP A 113 -22.43 13.50 -3.41
N LEU A 114 -22.97 14.67 -3.74
CA LEU A 114 -22.25 15.78 -4.36
C LEU A 114 -21.17 16.40 -3.45
N LEU A 115 -21.39 16.40 -2.13
CA LEU A 115 -20.41 16.91 -1.17
C LEU A 115 -19.20 15.96 -1.15
N LEU A 116 -19.44 14.66 -0.97
CA LEU A 116 -18.37 13.65 -0.99
C LEU A 116 -17.66 13.61 -2.34
N GLN A 117 -18.39 13.80 -3.44
CA GLN A 117 -17.79 13.92 -4.76
C GLN A 117 -16.83 15.10 -4.83
N SER A 118 -17.23 16.28 -4.36
CA SER A 118 -16.39 17.49 -4.38
C SER A 118 -15.12 17.34 -3.52
N GLU A 119 -15.22 16.68 -2.37
CA GLU A 119 -14.10 16.46 -1.46
C GLU A 119 -13.10 15.45 -2.02
N LEU A 120 -13.58 14.32 -2.54
CA LEU A 120 -12.72 13.26 -3.07
C LEU A 120 -12.14 13.58 -4.45
N TYR A 121 -12.66 14.60 -5.14
CA TYR A 121 -12.21 14.95 -6.48
C TYR A 121 -10.78 15.51 -6.46
N SER A 122 -9.83 14.76 -7.02
CA SER A 122 -8.50 15.25 -7.29
C SER A 122 -8.50 16.02 -8.59
N LYS A 123 -8.23 17.33 -8.52
CA LYS A 123 -8.03 18.17 -9.71
C LYS A 123 -6.86 17.68 -10.55
N TYR A 124 -5.83 17.14 -9.91
CA TYR A 124 -4.62 16.62 -10.58
C TYR A 124 -4.92 15.37 -11.40
N LYS A 125 -5.78 14.47 -10.91
CA LYS A 125 -6.18 13.24 -11.62
C LYS A 125 -7.48 13.35 -12.41
N SER A 126 -8.17 14.48 -12.28
CA SER A 126 -9.49 14.71 -12.87
C SER A 126 -10.50 13.60 -12.54
N HIS A 127 -10.41 13.03 -11.33
CA HIS A 127 -11.24 11.90 -10.88
C HIS A 127 -11.40 11.92 -9.34
N THR A 128 -12.44 11.24 -8.84
CA THR A 128 -12.57 10.91 -7.42
C THR A 128 -11.45 9.95 -7.01
N THR A 129 -10.63 10.36 -6.06
CA THR A 129 -9.49 9.57 -5.59
C THR A 129 -9.36 9.65 -4.08
N LEU A 130 -8.69 8.65 -3.52
CA LEU A 130 -8.15 8.71 -2.18
C LEU A 130 -6.63 8.86 -2.28
N LYS A 131 -6.03 9.62 -1.37
CA LYS A 131 -4.60 9.93 -1.35
C LYS A 131 -3.96 9.40 -0.08
N ALA A 132 -2.83 8.71 -0.21
CA ALA A 132 -2.02 8.26 0.92
C ALA A 132 -0.58 8.75 0.79
N MET A 133 0.06 9.02 1.92
CA MET A 133 1.49 9.27 2.02
C MET A 133 2.21 7.96 2.32
N ILE A 134 3.23 7.65 1.51
CA ILE A 134 4.13 6.52 1.72
C ILE A 134 5.52 7.05 2.02
N GLY A 135 6.15 6.50 3.06
CA GLY A 135 7.53 6.74 3.42
C GLY A 135 8.39 5.51 3.21
N MET A 136 9.46 5.70 2.45
CA MET A 136 10.47 4.69 2.17
C MET A 136 11.78 5.07 2.86
N ALA A 137 12.38 4.16 3.64
CA ALA A 137 13.75 4.34 4.11
C ALA A 137 14.74 4.34 2.91
N PRO A 138 15.92 4.97 3.01
CA PRO A 138 16.93 4.94 1.95
C PRO A 138 17.26 3.55 1.39
N HIS A 139 17.20 2.51 2.23
CA HIS A 139 17.41 1.12 1.85
C HIS A 139 16.17 0.42 1.27
N GLY A 140 15.12 1.17 0.89
CA GLY A 140 14.01 0.70 0.06
C GLY A 140 12.83 0.08 0.78
N ALA A 141 12.92 -0.13 2.09
CA ALA A 141 11.79 -0.60 2.88
C ALA A 141 10.76 0.52 3.04
N ILE A 142 9.48 0.20 2.90
CA ILE A 142 8.37 1.06 3.31
C ILE A 142 8.33 1.06 4.83
N THR A 143 8.59 2.21 5.45
CA THR A 143 8.65 2.41 6.90
C THR A 143 7.52 3.25 7.44
N PHE A 144 6.72 3.85 6.55
CA PHE A 144 5.58 4.66 6.92
C PHE A 144 4.48 4.59 5.85
N VAL A 145 3.24 4.49 6.30
CA VAL A 145 2.04 4.56 5.46
C VAL A 145 1.00 5.32 6.26
N SER A 146 0.42 6.37 5.69
CA SER A 146 -0.68 7.10 6.33
C SER A 146 -2.02 6.42 6.10
N SER A 147 -3.05 6.84 6.82
CA SER A 147 -4.44 6.65 6.37
C SER A 147 -4.67 7.28 4.99
N LEU A 148 -5.75 6.89 4.35
CA LEU A 148 -6.24 7.48 3.11
C LEU A 148 -7.02 8.76 3.42
N TYR A 149 -6.71 9.78 2.64
CA TYR A 149 -7.31 11.11 2.71
C TYR A 149 -8.07 11.39 1.43
N ALA A 150 -8.90 12.44 1.44
CA ALA A 150 -9.57 12.89 0.23
C ALA A 150 -8.55 13.35 -0.83
N GLY A 151 -8.77 12.97 -2.10
CA GLY A 151 -7.85 13.28 -3.21
C GLY A 151 -7.56 14.77 -3.40
N SER A 152 -8.48 15.64 -3.01
CA SER A 152 -8.30 17.10 -3.04
C SER A 152 -7.31 17.63 -2.00
N MET A 153 -6.99 16.87 -0.95
CA MET A 153 -6.09 17.30 0.11
C MET A 153 -4.67 17.48 -0.42
N SER A 154 -4.05 18.59 -0.02
CA SER A 154 -2.66 18.87 -0.36
C SER A 154 -1.70 17.97 0.40
N ASP A 155 -0.55 17.68 -0.19
CA ASP A 155 0.47 16.83 0.43
C ASP A 155 0.99 17.41 1.75
N ARG A 156 1.02 18.76 1.85
CA ARG A 156 1.34 19.48 3.09
C ARG A 156 0.31 19.21 4.20
N GLU A 157 -0.98 19.16 3.86
CA GLU A 157 -2.03 18.89 4.85
C GLU A 157 -1.99 17.43 5.31
N ILE A 158 -1.75 16.50 4.38
CA ILE A 158 -1.54 15.07 4.73
C ILE A 158 -0.32 14.92 5.62
N PHE A 159 0.79 15.62 5.35
CA PHE A 159 1.97 15.60 6.22
C PHE A 159 1.63 16.01 7.66
N LYS A 160 0.77 17.02 7.83
CA LYS A 160 0.32 17.52 9.14
C LYS A 160 -0.55 16.50 9.89
N GLN A 161 -1.44 15.80 9.17
CA GLN A 161 -2.45 14.92 9.77
C GLN A 161 -2.04 13.44 9.86
N SER A 162 -1.06 13.01 9.07
CA SER A 162 -0.67 11.59 8.93
C SER A 162 0.03 11.00 10.16
N GLY A 163 0.45 11.83 11.11
CA GLY A 163 1.22 11.40 12.28
C GLY A 163 2.73 11.25 12.04
N ILE A 164 3.22 11.45 10.81
CA ILE A 164 4.67 11.36 10.49
C ILE A 164 5.51 12.33 11.34
N ILE A 165 5.00 13.51 11.67
CA ILE A 165 5.71 14.51 12.48
C ILE A 165 6.10 13.94 13.85
N SER A 166 5.26 13.10 14.43
CA SER A 166 5.48 12.52 15.77
C SER A 166 6.66 11.53 15.83
N VAL A 167 7.07 10.97 14.69
CA VAL A 167 8.16 9.98 14.61
C VAL A 167 9.47 10.58 14.08
N LEU A 168 9.44 11.83 13.61
CA LEU A 168 10.60 12.57 13.11
C LEU A 168 11.34 13.25 14.26
N GLN A 169 12.67 13.18 14.24
CA GLN A 169 13.55 13.81 15.21
C GLN A 169 14.40 14.92 14.56
N PRO A 170 14.83 15.96 15.30
CA PRO A 170 15.56 17.10 14.73
C PRO A 170 16.87 16.77 14.01
N ASP A 171 17.50 15.65 14.36
CA ASP A 171 18.77 15.17 13.81
C ASP A 171 18.60 14.19 12.62
N MET A 172 17.37 14.02 12.15
CA MET A 172 17.01 13.29 10.94
C MET A 172 16.84 14.25 9.75
N ALA A 173 16.73 13.67 8.56
CA ALA A 173 16.27 14.39 7.38
C ALA A 173 15.14 13.63 6.66
N VAL A 174 14.21 14.39 6.06
CA VAL A 174 13.18 13.88 5.15
C VAL A 174 13.49 14.34 3.74
N MET A 175 13.26 13.48 2.75
CA MET A 175 13.41 13.83 1.33
C MET A 175 12.06 13.79 0.62
N VAL A 176 11.70 14.84 -0.13
CA VAL A 176 10.32 15.02 -0.63
C VAL A 176 10.21 15.58 -2.06
N ASP A 177 9.02 15.41 -2.66
CA ASP A 177 8.29 16.37 -3.50
C ASP A 177 8.91 17.78 -3.69
N LYS A 178 9.26 18.26 -4.89
CA LYS A 178 9.44 19.71 -5.09
C LYS A 178 8.22 20.52 -4.60
N GLY A 179 7.01 20.00 -4.80
CA GLY A 179 5.75 20.59 -4.34
C GLY A 179 5.46 20.45 -2.84
N PHE A 180 6.24 19.65 -2.10
CA PHE A 180 6.04 19.46 -0.66
C PHE A 180 6.67 20.61 0.14
N LEU A 181 5.91 21.68 0.31
CA LEU A 181 6.29 22.80 1.15
C LEU A 181 6.05 22.43 2.62
N ILE A 182 7.01 21.77 3.28
CA ILE A 182 6.90 21.31 4.69
C ILE A 182 8.00 21.86 5.60
N ASP A 183 8.83 22.77 5.10
CA ASP A 183 10.01 23.30 5.80
C ASP A 183 9.70 23.92 7.18
N ASN A 184 8.50 24.49 7.35
CA ASN A 184 8.04 25.08 8.62
C ASN A 184 7.19 24.12 9.48
N LEU A 185 6.97 22.88 9.02
CA LEU A 185 6.21 21.86 9.74
C LEU A 185 7.09 20.70 10.21
N ALA A 186 8.11 20.36 9.42
CA ALA A 186 9.02 19.28 9.74
C ALA A 186 9.92 19.72 10.91
N PRO A 187 10.06 18.89 11.96
CA PRO A 187 10.95 19.19 13.09
C PRO A 187 12.43 18.99 12.72
N CYS A 188 12.72 18.59 11.49
CA CYS A 188 13.99 18.06 11.02
C CYS A 188 14.39 18.66 9.67
N LYS A 189 15.56 18.30 9.15
CA LYS A 189 16.03 18.79 7.85
C LYS A 189 15.15 18.29 6.70
N VAL A 190 14.89 19.15 5.71
CA VAL A 190 14.11 18.79 4.51
C VAL A 190 15.00 18.88 3.27
N TYR A 191 15.18 17.75 2.59
CA TYR A 191 15.80 17.68 1.27
C TYR A 191 14.73 17.75 0.19
N ARG A 192 14.78 18.83 -0.59
CA ARG A 192 13.81 19.11 -1.65
C ARG A 192 14.51 19.74 -2.85
N PRO A 193 14.12 19.41 -4.10
CA PRO A 193 14.57 20.13 -5.29
C PRO A 193 14.38 21.65 -5.15
N ALA A 194 15.38 22.43 -5.56
CA ALA A 194 15.32 23.88 -5.44
C ALA A 194 14.17 24.50 -6.30
N TYR A 195 13.60 25.58 -5.79
CA TYR A 195 12.68 26.44 -6.56
C TYR A 195 13.46 27.57 -7.25
N LEU A 196 13.11 27.87 -8.49
CA LEU A 196 13.55 29.10 -9.18
C LEU A 196 12.72 30.28 -8.66
N SER A 197 12.81 30.60 -7.37
CA SER A 197 12.11 31.74 -6.80
C SER A 197 12.90 33.02 -7.06
N GLY A 198 12.58 33.73 -8.14
CA GLY A 198 13.10 35.09 -8.39
C GLY A 198 14.53 35.21 -8.92
N ARG A 199 15.20 34.10 -9.25
CA ARG A 199 16.49 34.10 -9.97
C ARG A 199 16.30 33.56 -11.40
N THR A 200 16.95 34.20 -12.38
CA THR A 200 16.92 33.79 -13.79
C THR A 200 17.59 32.44 -14.05
N GLN A 201 18.51 32.01 -13.17
CA GLN A 201 19.24 30.74 -13.32
C GLN A 201 19.67 30.16 -11.96
N MET A 202 19.60 28.83 -11.82
CA MET A 202 20.18 28.10 -10.68
C MET A 202 21.70 28.02 -10.83
N SER A 203 22.44 28.03 -9.70
CA SER A 203 23.88 27.80 -9.75
C SER A 203 24.17 26.35 -10.21
N ARG A 204 25.37 26.10 -10.75
CA ARG A 204 25.76 24.74 -11.17
C ARG A 204 25.66 23.73 -10.02
N GLN A 205 26.00 24.15 -8.80
CA GLN A 205 25.93 23.31 -7.61
C GLN A 205 24.48 22.99 -7.21
N ASP A 206 23.59 23.98 -7.25
CA ASP A 206 22.16 23.79 -6.96
C ASP A 206 21.49 22.88 -7.98
N VAL A 207 21.91 22.99 -9.26
CA VAL A 207 21.44 22.11 -10.34
C VAL A 207 21.84 20.67 -10.07
N LEU A 208 23.10 20.42 -9.71
CA LEU A 208 23.60 19.06 -9.42
C LEU A 208 22.92 18.45 -8.19
N GLN A 209 22.76 19.19 -7.10
CA GLN A 209 22.03 18.72 -5.92
C GLN A 209 20.56 18.43 -6.25
N THR A 210 19.90 19.33 -6.98
CA THR A 210 18.51 19.15 -7.42
C THR A 210 18.34 17.88 -8.28
N GLN A 211 19.26 17.65 -9.22
CA GLN A 211 19.27 16.44 -10.05
C GLN A 211 19.49 15.18 -9.21
N THR A 212 20.35 15.25 -8.20
CA THR A 212 20.64 14.09 -7.33
C THR A 212 19.44 13.75 -6.45
N ILE A 213 18.79 14.74 -5.83
CA ILE A 213 17.56 14.54 -5.06
C ILE A 213 16.45 13.95 -5.96
N ALA A 214 16.27 14.48 -7.17
CA ALA A 214 15.29 13.97 -8.11
C ALA A 214 15.57 12.50 -8.50
N ARG A 215 16.85 12.14 -8.74
CA ARG A 215 17.25 10.74 -9.02
C ARG A 215 16.96 9.80 -7.87
N LEU A 216 17.24 10.21 -6.64
CA LEU A 216 17.00 9.40 -5.45
C LEU A 216 15.50 9.17 -5.21
N ARG A 217 14.68 10.16 -5.53
CA ARG A 217 13.22 10.06 -5.40
C ARG A 217 12.56 9.09 -6.36
N VAL A 218 13.17 8.78 -7.50
CA VAL A 218 12.69 7.70 -8.38
C VAL A 218 12.56 6.37 -7.63
N HIS A 219 13.30 6.16 -6.52
CA HIS A 219 13.18 4.96 -5.71
C HIS A 219 11.85 4.87 -4.95
N VAL A 220 11.36 5.95 -4.33
CA VAL A 220 10.04 5.93 -3.68
C VAL A 220 8.92 5.81 -4.70
N GLU A 221 9.06 6.40 -5.89
CA GLU A 221 8.12 6.22 -7.00
C GLU A 221 8.06 4.76 -7.46
N ARG A 222 9.21 4.06 -7.50
CA ARG A 222 9.27 2.62 -7.79
C ARG A 222 8.63 1.77 -6.67
N CYS A 223 8.80 2.13 -5.39
CA CYS A 223 8.05 1.49 -4.29
C CYS A 223 6.55 1.63 -4.50
N ILE A 224 6.09 2.85 -4.73
CA ILE A 224 4.68 3.16 -4.96
C ILE A 224 4.15 2.39 -6.17
N ARG A 225 4.95 2.28 -7.23
CA ARG A 225 4.59 1.45 -8.38
C ARG A 225 4.41 -0.02 -8.00
N ARG A 226 5.29 -0.61 -7.17
CA ARG A 226 5.10 -1.98 -6.67
C ARG A 226 3.82 -2.13 -5.85
N VAL A 227 3.48 -1.15 -5.02
CA VAL A 227 2.18 -1.15 -4.31
C VAL A 227 1.03 -1.20 -5.32
N LYS A 228 1.12 -0.40 -6.39
CA LYS A 228 0.12 -0.32 -7.47
C LYS A 228 0.14 -1.49 -8.46
N GLU A 229 1.13 -2.38 -8.40
CA GLU A 229 1.07 -3.65 -9.13
C GLU A 229 -0.06 -4.55 -8.59
N ASN A 230 -0.51 -4.30 -7.35
CA ASN A 230 -1.77 -4.84 -6.85
C ASN A 230 -2.94 -4.19 -7.61
N LYS A 231 -3.52 -4.95 -8.54
CA LYS A 231 -4.53 -4.46 -9.48
C LYS A 231 -5.83 -4.01 -8.83
N LEU A 232 -6.05 -4.33 -7.56
CA LEU A 232 -7.10 -3.73 -6.75
C LEU A 232 -6.98 -2.19 -6.71
N PHE A 233 -5.76 -1.64 -6.63
CA PHE A 233 -5.49 -0.19 -6.52
C PHE A 233 -5.09 0.48 -7.84
N ASP A 234 -4.86 -0.31 -8.88
CA ASP A 234 -4.63 0.17 -10.26
C ASP A 234 -5.96 0.52 -10.95
N ARG A 235 -7.06 -0.10 -10.50
CA ARG A 235 -8.41 0.11 -11.03
C ARG A 235 -9.22 1.03 -10.14
N VAL A 236 -10.39 1.44 -10.64
CA VAL A 236 -11.38 2.16 -9.83
C VAL A 236 -11.88 1.25 -8.72
N VAL A 237 -11.54 1.57 -7.47
CA VAL A 237 -11.98 0.84 -6.29
C VAL A 237 -13.51 1.02 -6.11
N PRO A 238 -14.29 -0.07 -6.04
CA PRO A 238 -15.73 0.03 -5.82
C PRO A 238 -16.07 0.54 -4.42
N VAL A 239 -17.19 1.26 -4.28
CA VAL A 239 -17.67 1.79 -2.99
C VAL A 239 -17.83 0.70 -1.93
N SER A 240 -18.15 -0.53 -2.34
CA SER A 240 -18.30 -1.68 -1.43
C SER A 240 -17.02 -2.05 -0.66
N VAL A 241 -15.86 -1.58 -1.12
CA VAL A 241 -14.54 -1.85 -0.51
C VAL A 241 -14.10 -0.68 0.38
N CYS A 242 -14.74 0.49 0.27
CA CYS A 242 -14.34 1.71 0.98
C CYS A 242 -14.36 1.57 2.51
N GLY A 243 -15.20 0.71 3.07
CA GLY A 243 -15.27 0.51 4.53
C GLY A 243 -14.04 -0.14 5.17
N SER A 244 -13.16 -0.75 4.37
CA SER A 244 -11.91 -1.38 4.84
C SER A 244 -10.72 -1.05 3.93
N ILE A 245 -10.83 0.05 3.18
CA ILE A 245 -9.86 0.39 2.14
C ILE A 245 -8.53 0.83 2.73
N ASP A 246 -8.58 1.48 3.89
CA ASP A 246 -7.41 1.88 4.67
C ASP A 246 -6.57 0.67 5.06
N GLU A 247 -7.18 -0.33 5.69
CA GLU A 247 -6.48 -1.53 6.13
C GLU A 247 -5.97 -2.34 4.93
N LEU A 248 -6.77 -2.45 3.86
CA LEU A 248 -6.35 -3.13 2.63
C LEU A 248 -5.15 -2.46 1.98
N PHE A 249 -5.14 -1.13 1.90
CA PHE A 249 -4.05 -0.36 1.31
C PHE A 249 -2.78 -0.48 2.16
N ASN A 250 -2.93 -0.38 3.48
CA ASN A 250 -1.83 -0.61 4.41
C ASN A 250 -1.24 -2.03 4.27
N VAL A 251 -2.09 -3.06 4.22
CA VAL A 251 -1.63 -4.45 4.01
C VAL A 251 -0.88 -4.59 2.71
N ALA A 252 -1.36 -4.01 1.60
CA ALA A 252 -0.62 -4.03 0.34
C ALA A 252 0.76 -3.37 0.45
N CYS A 253 0.85 -2.22 1.11
CA CYS A 253 2.13 -1.56 1.37
C CYS A 253 3.06 -2.43 2.22
N PHE A 254 2.53 -3.10 3.25
CA PHE A 254 3.34 -3.95 4.12
C PHE A 254 3.84 -5.19 3.39
N LEU A 255 3.01 -5.80 2.54
CA LEU A 255 3.38 -6.96 1.74
C LEU A 255 4.50 -6.64 0.74
N VAL A 256 4.58 -5.42 0.22
CA VAL A 256 5.67 -4.99 -0.68
C VAL A 256 7.05 -5.16 -0.03
N ASN A 257 7.17 -4.98 1.29
CA ASN A 257 8.43 -5.21 2.00
C ASN A 257 8.91 -6.67 1.99
N TYR A 258 8.02 -7.62 1.67
CA TYR A 258 8.32 -9.05 1.56
C TYR A 258 8.39 -9.55 0.11
N GLN A 259 8.22 -8.65 -0.87
CA GLN A 259 8.15 -9.00 -2.30
C GLN A 259 9.41 -8.58 -3.07
N ASN A 260 9.83 -9.45 -3.99
CA ASN A 260 10.76 -9.15 -5.10
C ASN A 260 12.14 -8.59 -4.73
N GLY A 261 12.64 -8.94 -3.55
CA GLY A 261 13.97 -8.54 -3.10
C GLY A 261 14.15 -7.01 -3.08
N PRO A 262 15.38 -6.56 -2.83
CA PRO A 262 15.65 -5.16 -2.55
C PRO A 262 15.54 -4.34 -3.88
N LEU A 263 14.80 -3.21 -3.87
CA LEU A 263 14.46 -2.30 -4.99
C LEU A 263 15.60 -1.58 -5.73
N VAL A 264 16.76 -1.37 -5.11
CA VAL A 264 17.93 -0.72 -5.71
C VAL A 264 18.93 -1.80 -6.11
N LYS A 265 19.28 -1.85 -7.39
CA LYS A 265 20.15 -2.90 -7.98
C LYS A 265 21.53 -3.06 -7.33
N ALA A 266 22.00 -2.06 -6.58
CA ALA A 266 23.23 -2.16 -5.79
C ALA A 266 23.11 -3.14 -4.59
N TRP A 267 21.92 -3.68 -4.34
CA TRP A 267 21.63 -4.60 -3.24
C TRP A 267 21.71 -6.09 -3.62
N ALA A 268 22.16 -6.39 -4.84
CA ALA A 268 22.59 -7.74 -5.22
C ALA A 268 24.13 -7.77 -5.23
N THR A 269 24.73 -7.78 -4.04
CA THR A 269 26.08 -8.32 -3.84
C THR A 269 25.96 -9.78 -3.46
#